data_AF-A0A2P8VSC5-F1
#
_entry.id   AF-A0A2P8VSC5-F1
#
_cell.length_a   1.000
_cell.length_b   1.000
_cell.length_c   1.000
_cell.angle_alpha   90.00
_cell.angle_beta   90.00
_cell.angle_gamma   90.00
#
_symmetry.space_group_name_H-M   'P 1'
#
loop_
_entity.id
_entity.type
_entity.pdbx_description
1 polymer ?
#
loop_
_entity_poly.entity_id
_entity_poly.type
_entity_poly.pdbx_seq_one_letter_code
_entity_poly.pdbx_strand_id
1 'polypeptide(L)'
;HYMVGVPRLWESIYEGAQKQFHEQPEGKQKLIFTFLGLSQRYVANLWRYQDLKLDEPNPSPLKKAVAGMAAAVLWPLHQLGKRLVYSKVRQATGGNVKQFISGGGSLARHIDVFFEIIDVPLIVGYGLTETSPVLSARRPWRNLRGASGQPIPDTEVRIIDPETRQPLPQGTKGLVVARGPQIMAGYYQNPDATAQVMDSEGWFDTGDLGWITKDYNVVLTGRAKDTIVLSNGENIEPQPIEDACARSTYIDQIMVVGQDQRSLGALIVPNLEALQRWADNQSLQLVGPGEPASDPRAITFEDDRIQKLIRAELNREVKDRPGYRPDDRIGPFQLLSEPFSMENGMLTQTLKVRRPVVTERYRGMIDAMFA
;
A
#
# COMPACT_ATOMS: atom_id res chain seq x y z
N HIS A 1 -14.95 -19.50 9.40
CA HIS A 1 -15.36 -18.72 8.22
C HIS A 1 -14.13 -18.11 7.57
N TYR A 2 -14.01 -18.18 6.24
CA TYR A 2 -13.00 -17.45 5.47
C TYR A 2 -13.67 -16.25 4.83
N MET A 3 -12.97 -15.12 4.75
CA MET A 3 -13.48 -13.92 4.09
C MET A 3 -12.44 -13.39 3.11
N VAL A 4 -12.86 -13.15 1.87
CA VAL A 4 -12.02 -12.57 0.82
C VAL A 4 -12.51 -11.15 0.56
N GLY A 5 -11.59 -10.20 0.42
CA GLY A 5 -11.92 -8.80 0.19
C GLY A 5 -10.78 -8.04 -0.50
N VAL A 6 -11.12 -6.91 -1.12
CA VAL A 6 -10.14 -6.01 -1.74
C VAL A 6 -9.41 -5.17 -0.68
N PRO A 7 -8.18 -4.67 -0.95
CA PRO A 7 -7.43 -3.81 -0.03
C PRO A 7 -8.24 -2.70 0.63
N ARG A 8 -9.07 -1.99 -0.17
CA ARG A 8 -9.90 -0.88 0.32
C ARG A 8 -10.85 -1.27 1.45
N LEU A 9 -11.35 -2.50 1.48
CA LEU A 9 -12.19 -2.96 2.61
C LEU A 9 -11.40 -2.95 3.92
N TRP A 10 -10.14 -3.40 3.87
CA TRP A 10 -9.26 -3.44 5.04
C TRP A 10 -8.81 -2.04 5.45
N GLU A 11 -8.56 -1.15 4.47
CA GLU A 11 -8.32 0.27 4.70
C GLU A 11 -9.48 0.94 5.41
N SER A 12 -10.73 0.74 4.96
CA SER A 12 -11.91 1.31 5.62
C SER A 12 -12.10 0.80 7.05
N ILE A 13 -11.79 -0.48 7.33
CA ILE A 13 -11.80 -1.02 8.69
C ILE A 13 -10.70 -0.35 9.54
N TYR A 14 -9.51 -0.17 8.98
CA TYR A 14 -8.40 0.52 9.64
C TYR A 14 -8.76 1.98 9.95
N GLU A 15 -9.25 2.73 8.97
CA GLU A 15 -9.70 4.13 9.09
C GLU A 15 -10.80 4.27 10.14
N GLY A 16 -11.80 3.38 10.12
CA GLY A 16 -12.87 3.34 11.14
C GLY A 16 -12.32 3.11 12.55
N ALA A 17 -11.33 2.21 12.70
CA ALA A 17 -10.67 2.00 13.98
C ALA A 17 -9.85 3.22 14.42
N GLN A 18 -9.08 3.83 13.51
CA GLN A 18 -8.33 5.05 13.78
C GLN A 18 -9.26 6.19 14.22
N LYS A 19 -10.38 6.38 13.54
CA LYS A 19 -11.40 7.36 13.91
C LYS A 19 -11.90 7.14 15.33
N GLN A 20 -12.32 5.91 15.64
CA GLN A 20 -12.82 5.56 16.97
C GLN A 20 -11.77 5.75 18.08
N PHE A 21 -10.48 5.56 17.77
CA PHE A 21 -9.39 5.83 18.70
C PHE A 21 -9.22 7.33 18.97
N HIS A 22 -9.26 8.17 17.93
CA HIS A 22 -9.13 9.62 18.05
C HIS A 22 -10.37 10.30 18.66
N GLU A 23 -11.53 9.63 18.70
CA GLU A 23 -12.73 10.13 19.39
C GLU A 23 -12.71 9.86 20.90
N GLN A 24 -11.75 9.06 21.41
CA GLN A 24 -11.65 8.82 22.85
C GLN A 24 -11.14 10.07 23.60
N PRO A 25 -11.38 10.21 24.92
CA PRO A 25 -10.73 11.23 25.74
C PRO A 25 -9.19 11.12 25.68
N GLU A 26 -8.46 12.24 25.77
CA GLU A 26 -7.00 12.32 25.60
C GLU A 26 -6.21 11.26 26.36
N GLY A 27 -6.54 11.02 27.64
CA GLY A 27 -5.88 10.01 28.46
C GLY A 27 -6.02 8.59 27.89
N LYS A 28 -7.20 8.26 27.33
CA LYS A 28 -7.43 6.98 26.66
C LYS A 28 -6.74 6.93 25.30
N GLN A 29 -6.74 8.01 24.52
CA GLN A 29 -6.00 8.06 23.25
C GLN A 29 -4.52 7.78 23.49
N LYS A 30 -3.91 8.48 24.43
CA LYS A 30 -2.49 8.31 24.78
C LYS A 30 -2.18 6.87 25.18
N LEU A 31 -3.07 6.24 25.95
CA LEU A 31 -2.95 4.83 26.31
C LEU A 31 -3.02 3.92 25.08
N ILE A 32 -4.01 4.12 24.19
CA ILE A 32 -4.19 3.34 22.96
C ILE A 32 -2.95 3.44 22.07
N PHE A 33 -2.48 4.65 21.75
CA PHE A 33 -1.31 4.84 20.89
C PHE A 33 -0.01 4.34 21.53
N THR A 34 0.11 4.40 22.86
CA THR A 34 1.22 3.77 23.59
C THR A 34 1.22 2.26 23.39
N PHE A 35 0.06 1.60 23.55
CA PHE A 35 -0.06 0.16 23.31
C PHE A 35 0.19 -0.20 21.84
N LEU A 36 -0.32 0.56 20.88
CA LEU A 36 -0.07 0.33 19.45
C LEU A 36 1.42 0.40 19.13
N GLY A 37 2.12 1.43 19.64
CA GLY A 37 3.57 1.57 19.47
C GLY A 37 4.38 0.42 20.11
N LEU A 38 4.00 -0.02 21.32
CA LEU A 38 4.61 -1.18 21.98
C LEU A 38 4.37 -2.47 21.19
N SER A 39 3.14 -2.70 20.72
CA SER A 39 2.80 -3.84 19.89
C SER A 39 3.53 -3.84 18.56
N GLN A 40 3.69 -2.68 17.92
CA GLN A 40 4.43 -2.57 16.67
C GLN A 40 5.90 -2.99 16.85
N ARG A 41 6.54 -2.56 17.96
CA ARG A 41 7.89 -3.00 18.32
C ARG A 41 7.96 -4.48 18.62
N TYR A 42 6.96 -5.02 19.32
CA TYR A 42 6.85 -6.46 19.60
C TYR A 42 6.78 -7.26 18.30
N VAL A 43 5.83 -6.93 17.41
CA VAL A 43 5.60 -7.59 16.12
C VAL A 43 6.84 -7.50 15.23
N ALA A 44 7.48 -6.32 15.14
CA ALA A 44 8.69 -6.16 14.35
C ALA A 44 9.86 -7.04 14.83
N ASN A 45 10.01 -7.21 16.15
CA ASN A 45 11.02 -8.11 16.73
C ASN A 45 10.64 -9.59 16.55
N LEU A 46 9.36 -9.93 16.68
CA LEU A 46 8.86 -11.28 16.43
C LEU A 46 9.13 -11.71 14.98
N TRP A 47 8.84 -10.85 14.00
CA TRP A 47 9.11 -11.11 12.59
C TRP A 47 10.59 -11.31 12.32
N ARG A 48 11.46 -10.50 12.93
CA ARG A 48 12.93 -10.67 12.81
C ARG A 48 13.39 -12.00 13.41
N TYR A 49 12.89 -12.35 14.60
CA TYR A 49 13.20 -13.64 15.23
C TYR A 49 12.78 -14.82 14.36
N GLN A 50 11.62 -14.71 13.69
CA GLN A 50 11.04 -15.76 12.84
C GLN A 50 11.56 -15.76 11.39
N ASP A 51 12.45 -14.84 11.01
CA ASP A 51 12.89 -14.65 9.61
C ASP A 51 11.72 -14.37 8.64
N LEU A 52 10.76 -13.55 9.10
CA LEU A 52 9.55 -13.12 8.37
C LEU A 52 9.56 -11.62 8.04
N LYS A 53 10.75 -11.01 7.98
CA LYS A 53 10.93 -9.59 7.71
C LYS A 53 11.59 -9.38 6.35
N LEU A 54 10.82 -8.88 5.38
CA LEU A 54 11.25 -8.77 3.98
C LEU A 54 12.45 -7.84 3.76
N ASP A 55 12.49 -6.75 4.52
CA ASP A 55 13.49 -5.67 4.48
C ASP A 55 14.77 -5.99 5.29
N GLU A 56 14.81 -7.14 5.97
CA GLU A 56 16.01 -7.64 6.64
C GLU A 56 16.13 -9.16 6.45
N PRO A 57 16.40 -9.62 5.21
CA PRO A 57 16.51 -11.04 4.93
C PRO A 57 17.76 -11.63 5.61
N ASN A 58 17.65 -12.86 6.13
CA ASN A 58 18.77 -13.58 6.76
C ASN A 58 19.45 -12.83 7.93
N PRO A 59 18.71 -12.43 8.99
CA PRO A 59 19.33 -11.83 10.16
C PRO A 59 20.32 -12.80 10.80
N SER A 60 21.47 -12.29 11.25
CA SER A 60 22.48 -13.10 11.93
C SER A 60 21.91 -13.79 13.19
N PRO A 61 22.46 -14.94 13.62
CA PRO A 61 21.97 -15.65 14.80
C PRO A 61 21.88 -14.76 16.05
N LEU A 62 22.84 -13.87 16.25
CA LEU A 62 22.83 -12.90 17.35
C LEU A 62 21.67 -11.92 17.23
N LYS A 63 21.42 -11.36 16.04
CA LYS A 63 20.27 -10.46 15.79
C LYS A 63 18.95 -11.17 16.07
N LYS A 64 18.82 -12.44 15.67
CA LYS A 64 17.62 -13.26 15.96
C LYS A 64 17.43 -13.45 17.46
N ALA A 65 18.49 -13.81 18.18
CA ALA A 65 18.44 -14.01 19.63
C ALA A 65 18.05 -12.72 20.38
N VAL A 66 18.66 -11.58 20.04
CA VAL A 66 18.31 -10.27 20.61
C VAL A 66 16.85 -9.91 20.32
N ALA A 67 16.39 -10.13 19.09
CA ALA A 67 15.00 -9.87 18.72
C ALA A 67 14.02 -10.78 19.48
N GLY A 68 14.36 -12.06 19.67
CA GLY A 68 13.56 -13.00 20.46
C GLY A 68 13.43 -12.57 21.91
N MET A 69 14.53 -12.13 22.54
CA MET A 69 14.51 -11.58 23.91
C MET A 69 13.66 -10.31 23.99
N ALA A 70 13.84 -9.37 23.05
CA ALA A 70 13.03 -8.15 23.01
C ALA A 70 11.53 -8.43 22.82
N ALA A 71 11.19 -9.39 21.95
CA ALA A 71 9.81 -9.83 21.78
C ALA A 71 9.25 -10.47 23.06
N ALA A 72 10.04 -11.30 23.76
CA ALA A 72 9.62 -11.90 25.03
C ALA A 72 9.35 -10.86 26.12
N VAL A 73 10.20 -9.82 26.22
CA VAL A 73 10.01 -8.71 27.17
C VAL A 73 8.76 -7.89 26.84
N LEU A 74 8.48 -7.64 25.56
CA LEU A 74 7.30 -6.86 25.14
C LEU A 74 6.00 -7.68 25.12
N TRP A 75 6.09 -9.02 25.14
CA TRP A 75 4.92 -9.91 25.04
C TRP A 75 3.84 -9.64 26.10
N PRO A 76 4.14 -9.48 27.40
CA PRO A 76 3.12 -9.18 28.41
C PRO A 76 2.38 -7.87 28.13
N LEU A 77 3.10 -6.84 27.67
CA LEU A 77 2.51 -5.53 27.32
C LEU A 77 1.62 -5.65 26.08
N HIS A 78 2.03 -6.44 25.08
CA HIS A 78 1.21 -6.74 23.93
C HIS A 78 -0.08 -7.50 24.33
N GLN A 79 0.01 -8.50 25.22
CA GLN A 79 -1.17 -9.22 25.74
C GLN A 79 -2.11 -8.30 26.53
N LEU A 80 -1.57 -7.35 27.29
CA LEU A 80 -2.36 -6.35 27.99
C LEU A 80 -3.10 -5.44 27.00
N GLY A 81 -2.41 -4.93 25.97
CA GLY A 81 -3.02 -4.16 24.87
C GLY A 81 -4.10 -4.96 24.14
N LYS A 82 -3.87 -6.25 23.90
CA LYS A 82 -4.85 -7.17 23.29
C LYS A 82 -6.15 -7.27 24.08
N ARG A 83 -6.05 -7.35 25.40
CA ARG A 83 -7.23 -7.40 26.28
C ARG A 83 -7.96 -6.07 26.35
N LEU A 84 -7.23 -4.96 26.52
CA LEU A 84 -7.81 -3.64 26.80
C LEU A 84 -8.29 -2.88 25.56
N VAL A 85 -7.57 -3.02 24.43
CA VAL A 85 -7.78 -2.21 23.22
C VAL A 85 -8.22 -3.09 22.05
N TYR A 86 -7.43 -4.11 21.68
CA TYR A 86 -7.58 -4.78 20.39
C TYR A 86 -8.78 -5.73 20.32
N SER A 87 -9.19 -6.32 21.44
CA SER A 87 -10.35 -7.20 21.55
C SER A 87 -11.63 -6.55 21.00
N LYS A 88 -11.83 -5.25 21.24
CA LYS A 88 -12.99 -4.49 20.75
C LYS A 88 -12.97 -4.34 19.23
N VAL A 89 -11.82 -3.99 18.67
CA VAL A 89 -11.65 -3.86 17.21
C VAL A 89 -11.84 -5.21 16.52
N ARG A 90 -11.25 -6.28 17.08
CA ARG A 90 -11.41 -7.64 16.57
C ARG A 90 -12.87 -8.11 16.60
N GLN A 91 -13.61 -7.79 17.67
CA GLN A 91 -15.05 -8.07 17.73
C GLN A 91 -15.84 -7.30 16.68
N ALA A 92 -15.51 -6.03 16.42
CA ALA A 92 -16.15 -5.24 15.36
C ALA A 92 -15.92 -5.81 13.96
N THR A 93 -14.81 -6.53 13.73
CA THR A 93 -14.54 -7.28 12.47
C THR A 93 -15.23 -8.65 12.38
N GLY A 94 -16.13 -8.99 13.31
CA GLY A 94 -16.94 -10.20 13.29
C GLY A 94 -16.50 -11.31 14.26
N GLY A 95 -15.36 -11.16 14.95
CA GLY A 95 -14.94 -11.98 16.11
C GLY A 95 -14.59 -13.46 15.88
N ASN A 96 -15.21 -14.14 14.90
CA ASN A 96 -15.15 -15.59 14.65
C ASN A 96 -14.66 -15.96 13.24
N VAL A 97 -14.05 -15.00 12.53
CA VAL A 97 -13.44 -15.26 11.21
C VAL A 97 -12.12 -16.01 11.41
N LYS A 98 -11.93 -17.11 10.67
CA LYS A 98 -10.74 -17.96 10.73
C LYS A 98 -9.56 -17.31 10.00
N GLN A 99 -9.83 -16.67 8.86
CA GLN A 99 -8.81 -16.06 8.01
C GLN A 99 -9.48 -15.02 7.08
N PHE A 100 -8.89 -13.84 7.02
CA PHE A 100 -9.14 -12.84 6.01
C PHE A 100 -8.09 -12.94 4.91
N ILE A 101 -8.52 -12.76 3.67
CA ILE A 101 -7.68 -12.84 2.47
C ILE A 101 -7.87 -11.55 1.68
N SER A 102 -6.79 -10.78 1.54
CA SER A 102 -6.74 -9.61 0.68
C SER A 102 -6.29 -10.00 -0.72
N GLY A 103 -7.00 -9.53 -1.75
CA GLY A 103 -6.64 -9.77 -3.15
C GLY A 103 -7.27 -8.75 -4.08
N GLY A 104 -6.87 -8.76 -5.35
CA GLY A 104 -7.37 -7.82 -6.35
C GLY A 104 -6.70 -6.44 -6.35
N GLY A 105 -5.78 -6.16 -5.41
CA GLY A 105 -4.94 -4.96 -5.35
C GLY A 105 -3.76 -5.12 -4.37
N SER A 106 -2.84 -4.13 -4.34
CA SER A 106 -1.74 -4.11 -3.36
C SER A 106 -2.30 -3.85 -1.96
N LEU A 107 -1.81 -4.58 -0.96
CA LEU A 107 -2.13 -4.30 0.44
C LEU A 107 -0.98 -3.47 1.03
N ALA A 108 -1.28 -2.22 1.40
CA ALA A 108 -0.29 -1.34 2.00
C ALA A 108 0.27 -1.94 3.30
N ARG A 109 1.59 -1.83 3.48
CA ARG A 109 2.31 -2.48 4.59
C ARG A 109 1.81 -2.06 5.98
N HIS A 110 1.39 -0.82 6.14
CA HIS A 110 0.90 -0.32 7.42
C HIS A 110 -0.43 -0.95 7.83
N ILE A 111 -1.30 -1.25 6.86
CA ILE A 111 -2.54 -2.00 7.06
C ILE A 111 -2.19 -3.42 7.52
N ASP A 112 -1.28 -4.09 6.81
CA ASP A 112 -0.79 -5.44 7.14
C ASP A 112 -0.24 -5.51 8.59
N VAL A 113 0.56 -4.52 9.00
CA VAL A 113 1.08 -4.39 10.37
C VAL A 113 -0.04 -4.16 11.38
N PHE A 114 -1.01 -3.31 11.07
CA PHE A 114 -2.13 -3.02 11.97
C PHE A 114 -2.96 -4.27 12.26
N PHE A 115 -3.36 -5.01 11.22
CA PHE A 115 -4.16 -6.23 11.37
C PHE A 115 -3.41 -7.31 12.16
N GLU A 116 -2.08 -7.38 12.03
CA GLU A 116 -1.24 -8.24 12.89
C GLU A 116 -1.29 -7.81 14.36
N ILE A 117 -1.13 -6.51 14.63
CA ILE A 117 -1.14 -5.96 16.00
C ILE A 117 -2.47 -6.27 16.70
N ILE A 118 -3.59 -6.19 15.98
CA ILE A 118 -4.91 -6.42 16.55
C ILE A 118 -5.36 -7.90 16.54
N ASP A 119 -4.46 -8.83 16.20
CA ASP A 119 -4.71 -10.27 16.18
C ASP A 119 -5.84 -10.69 15.21
N VAL A 120 -5.86 -10.04 14.04
CA VAL A 120 -6.75 -10.39 12.94
C VAL A 120 -5.93 -11.08 11.85
N PRO A 121 -6.21 -12.36 11.54
CA PRO A 121 -5.42 -13.13 10.59
C PRO A 121 -5.71 -12.66 9.16
N LEU A 122 -4.89 -11.75 8.64
CA LEU A 122 -4.95 -11.25 7.26
C LEU A 122 -3.78 -11.83 6.44
N ILE A 123 -4.08 -12.44 5.30
CA ILE A 123 -3.09 -12.90 4.32
C ILE A 123 -3.37 -12.27 2.96
N VAL A 124 -2.38 -12.26 2.08
CA VAL A 124 -2.52 -11.76 0.71
C VAL A 124 -2.53 -12.92 -0.27
N GLY A 125 -3.45 -12.88 -1.23
CA GLY A 125 -3.44 -13.66 -2.46
C GLY A 125 -3.22 -12.74 -3.66
N TYR A 126 -2.33 -13.14 -4.55
CA TYR A 126 -2.06 -12.46 -5.81
C TYR A 126 -2.50 -13.33 -6.97
N GLY A 127 -3.15 -12.71 -7.94
CA GLY A 127 -3.43 -13.26 -9.25
C GLY A 127 -4.23 -12.27 -10.08
N LEU A 128 -4.53 -12.67 -11.30
CA LEU A 128 -5.26 -11.91 -12.30
C LEU A 128 -6.45 -12.74 -12.77
N THR A 129 -7.33 -12.14 -13.56
CA THR A 129 -8.42 -12.89 -14.22
C THR A 129 -7.84 -14.02 -15.07
N GLU A 130 -6.72 -13.75 -15.73
CA GLU A 130 -5.95 -14.68 -16.57
C GLU A 130 -5.31 -15.84 -15.78
N THR A 131 -5.34 -15.82 -14.44
CA THR A 131 -4.69 -16.84 -13.57
C THR A 131 -5.68 -17.57 -12.67
N SER A 132 -6.99 -17.50 -12.94
CA SER A 132 -8.07 -18.30 -12.34
C SER A 132 -8.03 -18.60 -10.83
N PRO A 133 -8.20 -17.62 -9.93
CA PRO A 133 -7.81 -16.22 -9.98
C PRO A 133 -6.54 -15.96 -9.14
N VAL A 134 -5.84 -17.02 -8.70
CA VAL A 134 -4.71 -16.94 -7.76
C VAL A 134 -3.49 -17.63 -8.34
N LEU A 135 -2.38 -16.91 -8.38
CA LEU A 135 -1.08 -17.37 -8.84
C LEU A 135 -0.15 -17.64 -7.65
N SER A 136 -0.17 -16.78 -6.63
CA SER A 136 0.56 -16.98 -5.38
C SER A 136 -0.26 -16.55 -4.18
N ALA A 137 0.01 -17.13 -3.01
CA ALA A 137 -0.64 -16.71 -1.78
C ALA A 137 0.24 -16.91 -0.56
N ARG A 138 0.13 -15.99 0.40
CA ARG A 138 0.77 -16.15 1.70
C ARG A 138 0.09 -17.27 2.49
N ARG A 139 0.84 -17.89 3.40
CA ARG A 139 0.35 -19.01 4.20
C ARG A 139 0.16 -18.59 5.66
N PRO A 140 -0.91 -19.02 6.35
CA PRO A 140 -1.13 -18.67 7.76
C PRO A 140 0.04 -19.06 8.69
N TRP A 141 0.69 -20.19 8.42
CA TRP A 141 1.83 -20.67 9.20
C TRP A 141 3.17 -19.98 8.86
N ARG A 142 3.23 -19.24 7.74
CA ARG A 142 4.45 -18.57 7.27
C ARG A 142 4.09 -17.35 6.41
N ASN A 143 3.65 -16.29 7.07
CA ASN A 143 3.18 -15.07 6.42
C ASN A 143 4.31 -14.03 6.36
N LEU A 144 4.99 -13.94 5.21
CA LEU A 144 6.00 -12.91 4.94
C LEU A 144 5.31 -11.60 4.51
N ARG A 145 5.23 -10.62 5.41
CA ARG A 145 4.52 -9.35 5.16
C ARG A 145 5.26 -8.52 4.11
N GLY A 146 4.48 -7.91 3.21
CA GLY A 146 4.97 -7.20 2.03
C GLY A 146 5.25 -8.09 0.81
N ALA A 147 5.18 -9.41 0.93
CA ALA A 147 5.23 -10.31 -0.23
C ALA A 147 3.81 -10.61 -0.76
N SER A 148 3.71 -11.29 -1.89
CA SER A 148 2.51 -11.91 -2.45
C SER A 148 2.44 -13.42 -2.18
N GLY A 149 3.38 -13.94 -1.40
CA GLY A 149 3.46 -15.33 -0.98
C GLY A 149 4.10 -16.24 -2.01
N GLN A 150 4.06 -17.55 -1.73
CA GLN A 150 4.62 -18.57 -2.62
C GLN A 150 3.61 -18.93 -3.71
N PRO A 151 4.07 -19.36 -4.90
CA PRO A 151 3.20 -19.92 -5.93
C PRO A 151 2.26 -20.99 -5.35
N ILE A 152 1.06 -21.10 -5.89
CA ILE A 152 0.17 -22.23 -5.59
C ILE A 152 0.77 -23.52 -6.20
N PRO A 153 0.32 -24.72 -5.77
CA PRO A 153 0.80 -25.97 -6.36
C PRO A 153 0.73 -25.96 -7.88
N ASP A 154 1.69 -26.65 -8.52
CA ASP A 154 1.79 -26.78 -9.97
C ASP A 154 1.93 -25.45 -10.75
N THR A 155 2.36 -24.38 -10.06
CA THR A 155 2.64 -23.08 -10.66
C THR A 155 4.12 -22.74 -10.62
N GLU A 156 4.66 -22.43 -11.79
CA GLU A 156 6.00 -21.88 -11.95
C GLU A 156 5.92 -20.36 -12.07
N VAL A 157 6.82 -19.67 -11.38
CA VAL A 157 6.98 -18.22 -11.49
C VAL A 157 8.45 -17.91 -11.71
N ARG A 158 8.72 -17.02 -12.66
CA ARG A 158 10.06 -16.55 -13.00
C ARG A 158 10.05 -15.03 -13.11
N ILE A 159 11.21 -14.43 -12.86
CA ILE A 159 11.47 -13.03 -13.13
C ILE A 159 12.30 -12.93 -14.39
N ILE A 160 11.90 -12.10 -15.33
CA ILE A 160 12.64 -11.82 -16.55
C ILE A 160 12.95 -10.33 -16.69
N ASP A 161 13.99 -10.02 -17.43
CA ASP A 161 14.32 -8.65 -17.81
C ASP A 161 13.23 -8.10 -18.76
N PRO A 162 12.65 -6.91 -18.51
CA PRO A 162 11.56 -6.39 -19.33
C PRO A 162 11.94 -6.15 -20.79
N GLU A 163 13.22 -5.84 -21.09
CA GLU A 163 13.68 -5.50 -22.44
C GLU A 163 14.19 -6.74 -23.19
N THR A 164 15.11 -7.48 -22.56
CA THR A 164 15.79 -8.64 -23.19
C THR A 164 14.99 -9.93 -23.08
N ARG A 165 13.96 -9.96 -22.22
CA ARG A 165 13.13 -11.14 -21.89
C ARG A 165 13.92 -12.30 -21.28
N GLN A 166 15.16 -12.07 -20.88
CA GLN A 166 16.02 -13.12 -20.31
C GLN A 166 15.71 -13.35 -18.83
N PRO A 167 15.82 -14.59 -18.32
CA PRO A 167 15.68 -14.89 -16.89
C PRO A 167 16.64 -14.07 -16.02
N LEU A 168 16.12 -13.48 -14.94
CA LEU A 168 16.90 -12.79 -13.94
C LEU A 168 17.09 -13.66 -12.69
N PRO A 169 18.22 -13.51 -11.97
CA PRO A 169 18.45 -14.24 -10.74
C PRO A 169 17.51 -13.79 -9.62
N GLN A 170 17.27 -14.66 -8.64
CA GLN A 170 16.47 -14.34 -7.45
C GLN A 170 17.01 -13.08 -6.74
N GLY A 171 16.11 -12.31 -6.12
CA GLY A 171 16.45 -11.02 -5.53
C GLY A 171 16.58 -9.86 -6.52
N THR A 172 16.59 -10.12 -7.83
CA THR A 172 16.62 -9.08 -8.87
C THR A 172 15.21 -8.75 -9.31
N LYS A 173 14.93 -7.47 -9.46
CA LYS A 173 13.64 -6.96 -9.91
C LYS A 173 13.54 -7.05 -11.43
N GLY A 174 12.37 -7.44 -11.91
CA GLY A 174 12.02 -7.51 -13.33
C GLY A 174 10.54 -7.82 -13.51
N LEU A 175 10.18 -8.28 -14.70
CA LEU A 175 8.81 -8.67 -15.05
C LEU A 175 8.49 -10.05 -14.51
N VAL A 176 7.33 -10.19 -13.87
CA VAL A 176 6.83 -11.46 -13.36
C VAL A 176 6.16 -12.21 -14.50
N VAL A 177 6.64 -13.41 -14.79
CA VAL A 177 5.99 -14.34 -15.71
C VAL A 177 5.63 -15.63 -14.98
N ALA A 178 4.55 -16.26 -15.39
CA ALA A 178 4.07 -17.48 -14.73
C ALA A 178 3.56 -18.51 -15.72
N ARG A 179 3.65 -19.78 -15.32
CA ARG A 179 3.14 -20.92 -16.08
C ARG A 179 2.47 -21.89 -15.10
N GLY A 180 1.34 -22.46 -15.50
CA GLY A 180 0.61 -23.40 -14.66
C GLY A 180 -0.78 -23.71 -15.21
N PRO A 181 -1.49 -24.70 -14.63
CA PRO A 181 -2.79 -25.16 -15.11
C PRO A 181 -3.91 -24.11 -14.96
N GLN A 182 -3.72 -23.11 -14.12
CA GLN A 182 -4.68 -22.03 -13.86
C GLN A 182 -4.56 -20.86 -14.85
N ILE A 183 -3.48 -20.81 -15.64
CA ILE A 183 -3.27 -19.79 -16.66
C ILE A 183 -4.32 -19.97 -17.76
N MET A 184 -4.89 -18.86 -18.23
CA MET A 184 -5.90 -18.85 -19.28
C MET A 184 -5.41 -19.57 -20.55
N ALA A 185 -6.36 -20.05 -21.36
CA ALA A 185 -6.05 -20.57 -22.70
C ALA A 185 -5.77 -19.46 -23.72
N GLY A 186 -6.16 -18.22 -23.42
CA GLY A 186 -6.07 -17.07 -24.30
C GLY A 186 -7.32 -16.20 -24.28
N TYR A 187 -7.26 -15.08 -24.99
CA TYR A 187 -8.37 -14.15 -25.13
C TYR A 187 -9.34 -14.62 -26.23
N TYR A 188 -10.64 -14.56 -25.94
CA TYR A 188 -11.69 -15.00 -26.86
C TYR A 188 -11.64 -14.22 -28.19
N GLN A 189 -11.53 -14.95 -29.31
CA GLN A 189 -11.45 -14.40 -30.67
C GLN A 189 -10.33 -13.35 -30.88
N ASN A 190 -9.28 -13.37 -30.05
CA ASN A 190 -8.17 -12.42 -30.16
C ASN A 190 -6.82 -13.15 -30.05
N PRO A 191 -6.40 -13.87 -31.10
CA PRO A 191 -5.13 -14.60 -31.11
C PRO A 191 -3.92 -13.67 -31.01
N ASP A 192 -4.00 -12.46 -31.58
CA ASP A 192 -2.89 -11.50 -31.55
C ASP A 192 -2.63 -11.00 -30.12
N ALA A 193 -3.66 -10.59 -29.38
CA ALA A 193 -3.51 -10.21 -27.98
C ALA A 193 -3.07 -11.39 -27.10
N THR A 194 -3.48 -12.63 -27.45
CA THR A 194 -3.04 -13.83 -26.74
C THR A 194 -1.53 -14.05 -26.94
N ALA A 195 -1.04 -13.97 -28.18
CA ALA A 195 0.36 -14.15 -28.53
C ALA A 195 1.27 -13.05 -27.96
N GLN A 196 0.71 -11.87 -27.63
CA GLN A 196 1.46 -10.79 -26.96
C GLN A 196 1.79 -11.11 -25.51
N VAL A 197 0.95 -11.88 -24.82
CA VAL A 197 1.10 -12.15 -23.38
C VAL A 197 1.40 -13.61 -23.07
N MET A 198 1.26 -14.53 -24.03
CA MET A 198 1.59 -15.94 -23.87
C MET A 198 2.62 -16.37 -24.91
N ASP A 199 3.70 -17.00 -24.46
CA ASP A 199 4.69 -17.58 -25.35
C ASP A 199 4.38 -19.03 -25.74
N SER A 200 5.18 -19.58 -26.65
CA SER A 200 5.06 -20.96 -27.14
C SER A 200 5.36 -22.03 -26.08
N GLU A 201 6.00 -21.66 -24.97
CA GLU A 201 6.31 -22.55 -23.85
C GLU A 201 5.24 -22.50 -22.73
N GLY A 202 4.20 -21.68 -22.93
CA GLY A 202 3.09 -21.50 -22.00
C GLY A 202 3.37 -20.50 -20.86
N TRP A 203 4.42 -19.69 -20.95
CA TRP A 203 4.63 -18.61 -20.00
C TRP A 203 3.70 -17.45 -20.33
N PHE A 204 2.99 -17.01 -19.30
CA PHE A 204 2.13 -15.85 -19.30
C PHE A 204 2.84 -14.65 -18.67
N ASP A 205 2.86 -13.56 -19.41
CA ASP A 205 3.30 -12.23 -18.98
C ASP A 205 2.21 -11.56 -18.16
N THR A 206 2.47 -11.35 -16.86
CA THR A 206 1.45 -10.74 -15.98
C THR A 206 1.37 -9.23 -16.13
N GLY A 207 2.35 -8.58 -16.77
CA GLY A 207 2.51 -7.13 -16.82
C GLY A 207 2.89 -6.50 -15.47
N ASP A 208 3.20 -7.32 -14.45
CA ASP A 208 3.55 -6.87 -13.11
C ASP A 208 5.07 -6.95 -12.89
N LEU A 209 5.62 -5.95 -12.19
CA LEU A 209 7.03 -5.91 -11.82
C LEU A 209 7.23 -6.44 -10.40
N GLY A 210 8.27 -7.23 -10.21
CA GLY A 210 8.56 -7.83 -8.92
C GLY A 210 9.89 -8.58 -8.88
N TRP A 211 10.11 -9.29 -7.77
CA TRP A 211 11.26 -10.15 -7.56
C TRP A 211 10.87 -11.37 -6.72
N ILE A 212 11.70 -12.40 -6.72
CA ILE A 212 11.50 -13.62 -5.93
C ILE A 212 12.51 -13.66 -4.78
N THR A 213 12.01 -13.89 -3.56
CA THR A 213 12.86 -14.09 -2.38
C THR A 213 13.57 -15.45 -2.41
N LYS A 214 14.63 -15.62 -1.59
CA LYS A 214 15.31 -16.91 -1.40
C LYS A 214 14.39 -18.09 -1.06
N ASP A 215 13.24 -17.81 -0.44
CA ASP A 215 12.26 -18.81 -0.03
C ASP A 215 11.08 -18.86 -1.00
N TYR A 216 11.29 -18.46 -2.26
CA TYR A 216 10.32 -18.52 -3.35
C TYR A 216 9.03 -17.73 -3.11
N ASN A 217 9.09 -16.66 -2.30
CA ASN A 217 7.96 -15.74 -2.21
C ASN A 217 8.06 -14.71 -3.34
N VAL A 218 6.97 -14.50 -4.06
CA VAL A 218 6.84 -13.42 -5.03
C VAL A 218 6.66 -12.11 -4.28
N VAL A 219 7.37 -11.06 -4.67
CA VAL A 219 7.23 -9.70 -4.13
C VAL A 219 6.91 -8.77 -5.29
N LEU A 220 5.74 -8.15 -5.26
CA LEU A 220 5.32 -7.20 -6.28
C LEU A 220 5.78 -5.79 -5.90
N THR A 221 6.18 -5.03 -6.91
CA THR A 221 6.69 -3.67 -6.78
C THR A 221 5.84 -2.65 -7.55
N GLY A 222 5.11 -3.10 -8.58
CA GLY A 222 4.24 -2.23 -9.37
C GLY A 222 3.76 -2.92 -10.64
N ARG A 223 3.16 -2.13 -11.53
CA ARG A 223 2.79 -2.55 -12.90
C ARG A 223 3.81 -1.96 -13.86
N ALA A 224 4.28 -2.73 -14.84
CA ALA A 224 5.27 -2.24 -15.81
C ALA A 224 4.77 -0.99 -16.57
N LYS A 225 3.49 -0.96 -16.90
CA LYS A 225 2.83 0.16 -17.59
C LYS A 225 2.58 1.41 -16.71
N ASP A 226 2.65 1.28 -15.39
CA ASP A 226 2.43 2.40 -14.47
C ASP A 226 3.75 3.01 -13.98
N THR A 227 4.89 2.46 -14.40
CA THR A 227 6.22 2.98 -14.08
C THR A 227 6.37 4.40 -14.63
N ILE A 228 6.79 5.32 -13.76
CA ILE A 228 7.12 6.69 -14.12
C ILE A 228 8.59 6.74 -14.49
N VAL A 229 8.89 7.21 -15.70
CA VAL A 229 10.28 7.47 -16.12
C VAL A 229 10.55 8.95 -15.95
N LEU A 230 11.48 9.30 -15.07
CA LEU A 230 11.92 10.69 -14.90
C LEU A 230 12.84 11.10 -16.05
N SER A 231 13.01 12.42 -16.25
CA SER A 231 13.86 12.98 -17.31
C SER A 231 15.34 12.60 -17.18
N ASN A 232 15.78 12.14 -16.00
CA ASN A 232 17.13 11.63 -15.76
C ASN A 232 17.27 10.13 -16.09
N GLY A 233 16.21 9.48 -16.58
CA GLY A 233 16.16 8.06 -16.92
C GLY A 233 15.82 7.13 -15.74
N GLU A 234 15.60 7.67 -14.54
CA GLU A 234 15.23 6.85 -13.39
C GLU A 234 13.80 6.31 -13.51
N ASN A 235 13.67 4.99 -13.34
CA ASN A 235 12.39 4.30 -13.29
C ASN A 235 11.86 4.27 -11.85
N ILE A 236 10.62 4.74 -11.69
CA ILE A 236 9.96 4.85 -10.39
C ILE A 236 8.61 4.15 -10.43
N GLU A 237 8.42 3.20 -9.51
CA GLU A 237 7.09 2.65 -9.24
C GLU A 237 6.33 3.62 -8.31
N PRO A 238 5.18 4.14 -8.74
CA PRO A 238 4.41 5.07 -7.91
C PRO A 238 3.75 4.39 -6.72
N GLN A 239 3.32 3.12 -6.84
CA GLN A 239 2.52 2.44 -5.83
C GLN A 239 3.19 2.38 -4.44
N PRO A 240 4.48 2.01 -4.29
CA PRO A 240 5.12 2.01 -2.97
C PRO A 240 5.22 3.40 -2.32
N ILE A 241 5.23 4.48 -3.12
CA ILE A 241 5.25 5.86 -2.64
C ILE A 241 3.83 6.27 -2.19
N GLU A 242 2.83 5.95 -2.99
CA GLU A 242 1.41 6.18 -2.67
C GLU A 242 0.98 5.43 -1.40
N ASP A 243 1.31 4.13 -1.29
CA ASP A 243 1.06 3.30 -0.11
C ASP A 243 1.74 3.87 1.15
N ALA A 244 2.85 4.60 0.98
CA ALA A 244 3.53 5.28 2.06
C ALA A 244 2.80 6.55 2.48
N CYS A 245 2.45 7.41 1.53
CA CYS A 245 1.70 8.64 1.79
C CYS A 245 0.32 8.38 2.39
N ALA A 246 -0.34 7.29 2.01
CA ALA A 246 -1.64 6.87 2.57
C ALA A 246 -1.60 6.55 4.08
N ARG A 247 -0.42 6.50 4.71
CA ARG A 247 -0.30 6.42 6.18
C ARG A 247 -0.65 7.72 6.90
N SER A 248 -0.61 8.84 6.19
CA SER A 248 -0.96 10.14 6.75
C SER A 248 -2.46 10.22 7.01
N THR A 249 -2.85 10.62 8.22
CA THR A 249 -4.27 10.85 8.57
C THR A 249 -4.93 11.94 7.71
N TYR A 250 -4.13 12.80 7.05
CA TYR A 250 -4.63 13.91 6.24
C TYR A 250 -4.81 13.56 4.76
N ILE A 251 -4.34 12.40 4.30
CA ILE A 251 -4.39 11.97 2.90
C ILE A 251 -5.39 10.81 2.81
N ASP A 252 -6.51 10.99 2.09
CA ASP A 252 -7.47 9.92 1.82
C ASP A 252 -7.09 9.14 0.56
N GLN A 253 -6.73 9.85 -0.51
CA GLN A 253 -6.27 9.23 -1.76
C GLN A 253 -5.10 10.02 -2.34
N ILE A 254 -4.23 9.34 -3.06
CA ILE A 254 -3.08 9.94 -3.73
C ILE A 254 -2.80 9.24 -5.05
N MET A 255 -2.43 10.01 -6.06
CA MET A 255 -1.85 9.51 -7.31
C MET A 255 -0.55 10.27 -7.61
N VAL A 256 0.57 9.55 -7.61
CA VAL A 256 1.88 10.08 -8.00
C VAL A 256 1.94 10.22 -9.52
N VAL A 257 2.50 11.33 -9.98
CA VAL A 257 2.68 11.72 -11.39
C VAL A 257 4.11 12.22 -11.61
N GLY A 258 4.46 12.54 -12.86
CA GLY A 258 5.79 13.06 -13.21
C GLY A 258 6.46 12.35 -14.38
N GLN A 259 5.68 11.77 -15.30
CA GLN A 259 6.21 11.15 -16.51
C GLN A 259 7.01 12.17 -17.32
N ASP A 260 8.25 11.84 -17.65
CA ASP A 260 9.22 12.66 -18.38
C ASP A 260 9.60 13.98 -17.67
N GLN A 261 9.35 14.07 -16.36
CA GLN A 261 9.67 15.25 -15.54
C GLN A 261 10.95 15.08 -14.73
N ARG A 262 11.51 16.19 -14.23
CA ARG A 262 12.73 16.17 -13.40
C ARG A 262 12.54 15.58 -12.01
N SER A 263 11.30 15.55 -11.54
CA SER A 263 10.93 15.03 -10.22
C SER A 263 9.47 14.54 -10.24
N LEU A 264 9.11 13.77 -9.22
CA LEU A 264 7.73 13.33 -9.04
C LEU A 264 6.84 14.49 -8.58
N GLY A 265 5.57 14.40 -8.92
CA GLY A 265 4.49 15.21 -8.35
C GLY A 265 3.37 14.34 -7.81
N ALA A 266 2.35 14.93 -7.20
CA ALA A 266 1.20 14.19 -6.69
C ALA A 266 -0.13 14.94 -6.79
N LEU A 267 -1.18 14.22 -7.16
CA LEU A 267 -2.57 14.63 -6.95
C LEU A 267 -3.09 13.98 -5.68
N ILE A 268 -3.62 14.77 -4.75
CA ILE A 268 -3.97 14.31 -3.41
C ILE A 268 -5.41 14.68 -3.11
N VAL A 269 -6.22 13.70 -2.72
CA VAL A 269 -7.54 13.93 -2.12
C VAL A 269 -7.34 13.98 -0.61
N PRO A 270 -7.54 15.13 0.05
CA PRO A 270 -7.34 15.25 1.48
C PRO A 270 -8.50 14.60 2.25
N ASN A 271 -8.19 14.04 3.43
CA ASN A 271 -9.21 13.64 4.38
C ASN A 271 -9.84 14.90 5.02
N LEU A 272 -11.00 15.30 4.51
CA LEU A 272 -11.66 16.55 4.93
C LEU A 272 -12.01 16.57 6.43
N GLU A 273 -12.42 15.45 7.00
CA GLU A 273 -12.76 15.37 8.42
C GLU A 273 -11.52 15.53 9.32
N ALA A 274 -10.39 14.94 8.94
CA ALA A 274 -9.13 15.11 9.66
C ALA A 274 -8.59 16.53 9.50
N LEU A 275 -8.68 17.10 8.29
CA LEU A 275 -8.22 18.44 8.00
C LEU A 275 -9.07 19.51 8.72
N GLN A 276 -10.39 19.32 8.77
CA GLN A 276 -11.30 20.17 9.53
C GLN A 276 -10.94 20.17 11.02
N ARG A 277 -10.76 18.99 11.63
CA ARG A 277 -10.36 18.89 13.04
C ARG A 277 -9.03 19.57 13.33
N TRP A 278 -8.07 19.45 12.42
CA TRP A 278 -6.80 20.16 12.53
C TRP A 278 -7.00 21.68 12.45
N ALA A 279 -7.84 22.16 11.53
CA ALA A 279 -8.17 23.57 11.40
C ALA A 279 -8.84 24.10 12.68
N ASP A 280 -9.84 23.38 13.21
CA ASP A 280 -10.56 23.74 14.44
C ASP A 280 -9.59 23.86 15.63
N ASN A 281 -8.64 22.92 15.76
CA ASN A 281 -7.61 22.94 16.80
C ASN A 281 -6.64 24.14 16.67
N GLN A 282 -6.50 24.68 15.47
CA GLN A 282 -5.74 25.91 15.19
C GLN A 282 -6.63 27.17 15.26
N SER A 283 -7.91 27.04 15.64
CA SER A 283 -8.91 28.12 15.59
C SER A 283 -9.12 28.69 14.17
N LEU A 284 -9.00 27.83 13.16
CA LEU A 284 -9.21 28.11 11.73
C LEU A 284 -10.48 27.40 11.24
N GLN A 285 -11.02 27.88 10.12
CA GLN A 285 -12.20 27.31 9.47
C GLN A 285 -11.84 26.87 8.05
N LEU A 286 -11.85 25.57 7.79
CA LEU A 286 -11.70 25.06 6.43
C LEU A 286 -12.96 25.41 5.63
N VAL A 287 -12.79 26.12 4.51
CA VAL A 287 -13.86 26.44 3.57
C VAL A 287 -13.74 25.57 2.33
N GLY A 288 -14.90 25.23 1.75
CA GLY A 288 -14.95 24.42 0.55
C GLY A 288 -14.36 25.15 -0.66
N PRO A 289 -14.03 24.42 -1.74
CA PRO A 289 -13.53 25.02 -2.97
C PRO A 289 -14.56 26.01 -3.54
N GLY A 290 -14.13 27.25 -3.80
CA GLY A 290 -14.96 28.28 -4.42
C GLY A 290 -15.79 29.14 -3.45
N GLU A 291 -15.69 28.93 -2.14
CA GLU A 291 -16.27 29.86 -1.16
C GLU A 291 -15.31 31.03 -0.90
N PRO A 292 -15.76 32.29 -0.98
CA PRO A 292 -14.90 33.44 -0.72
C PRO A 292 -14.44 33.46 0.74
N ALA A 293 -13.12 33.46 0.95
CA ALA A 293 -12.50 33.63 2.26
C ALA A 293 -12.67 35.09 2.74
N SER A 294 -13.86 35.44 3.22
CA SER A 294 -14.13 36.75 3.81
C SER A 294 -13.74 36.85 5.29
N ASP A 295 -13.56 35.71 5.97
CA ASP A 295 -13.07 35.63 7.35
C ASP A 295 -11.55 35.36 7.36
N PRO A 296 -10.71 36.10 8.12
CA PRO A 296 -9.28 35.83 8.27
C PRO A 296 -8.94 34.41 8.76
N ARG A 297 -9.90 33.72 9.37
CA ARG A 297 -9.79 32.33 9.82
C ARG A 297 -10.13 31.32 8.74
N ALA A 298 -10.73 31.74 7.63
CA ALA A 298 -11.08 30.89 6.51
C ALA A 298 -9.81 30.44 5.76
N ILE A 299 -9.66 29.13 5.57
CA ILE A 299 -8.53 28.54 4.86
C ILE A 299 -9.04 27.65 3.73
N THR A 300 -8.42 27.76 2.55
CA THR A 300 -8.67 26.89 1.40
C THR A 300 -7.52 25.91 1.23
N PHE A 301 -7.63 24.99 0.27
CA PHE A 301 -6.56 24.04 -0.02
C PHE A 301 -5.25 24.71 -0.48
N GLU A 302 -5.33 25.91 -1.05
CA GLU A 302 -4.19 26.70 -1.48
C GLU A 302 -3.51 27.47 -0.33
N ASP A 303 -4.10 27.48 0.87
CA ASP A 303 -3.52 28.18 2.03
C ASP A 303 -2.16 27.57 2.42
N ASP A 304 -1.18 28.45 2.62
CA ASP A 304 0.19 28.13 3.02
C ASP A 304 0.28 27.15 4.19
N ARG A 305 -0.62 27.23 5.17
CA ARG A 305 -0.61 26.39 6.36
C ARG A 305 -0.99 24.96 6.02
N ILE A 306 -2.01 24.77 5.18
CA ILE A 306 -2.42 23.44 4.68
C ILE A 306 -1.34 22.86 3.77
N GLN A 307 -0.81 23.68 2.86
CA GLN A 307 0.28 23.27 1.98
C GLN A 307 1.52 22.83 2.76
N LYS A 308 1.90 23.55 3.83
CA LYS A 308 3.01 23.17 4.72
C LYS A 308 2.72 21.89 5.51
N LEU A 309 1.49 21.71 5.99
CA LEU A 309 1.07 20.48 6.68
C LEU A 309 1.23 19.27 5.76
N ILE A 310 0.59 19.28 4.58
CA ILE A 310 0.65 18.17 3.63
C ILE A 310 2.08 17.94 3.15
N ARG A 311 2.85 19.01 2.88
CA ARG A 311 4.27 18.89 2.54
C ARG A 311 5.07 18.14 3.61
N ALA A 312 4.85 18.46 4.88
CA ALA A 312 5.56 17.81 5.99
C ALA A 312 5.20 16.32 6.07
N GLU A 313 3.93 15.98 5.86
CA GLU A 313 3.43 14.60 5.82
C GLU A 313 4.05 13.83 4.65
N LEU A 314 4.02 14.36 3.42
CA LEU A 314 4.65 13.72 2.25
C LEU A 314 6.14 13.47 2.50
N ASN A 315 6.88 14.48 2.99
CA ASN A 315 8.30 14.34 3.26
C ASN A 315 8.58 13.26 4.31
N ARG A 316 7.79 13.21 5.39
CA ARG A 316 7.93 12.20 6.44
C ARG A 316 7.62 10.81 5.90
N GLU A 317 6.45 10.63 5.30
CA GLU A 317 5.97 9.32 4.89
C GLU A 317 6.79 8.72 3.75
N VAL A 318 7.19 9.52 2.76
CA VAL A 318 8.05 9.02 1.68
C VAL A 318 9.43 8.66 2.20
N LYS A 319 10.03 9.49 3.08
CA LYS A 319 11.36 9.21 3.65
C LYS A 319 11.38 7.97 4.54
N ASP A 320 10.31 7.73 5.29
CA ASP A 320 10.20 6.59 6.20
C ASP A 320 9.83 5.29 5.48
N ARG A 321 9.60 5.33 4.15
CA ARG A 321 9.30 4.12 3.37
C ARG A 321 10.53 3.20 3.27
N PRO A 322 10.36 1.87 3.32
CA PRO A 322 11.44 0.94 3.03
C PRO A 322 11.98 1.13 1.60
N GLY A 323 13.30 1.21 1.45
CA GLY A 323 13.96 1.36 0.15
C GLY A 323 13.86 2.77 -0.45
N TYR A 324 13.69 3.80 0.39
CA TYR A 324 13.72 5.21 -0.04
C TYR A 324 14.97 5.54 -0.87
N ARG A 325 14.75 6.24 -1.97
CA ARG A 325 15.73 6.89 -2.85
C ARG A 325 15.44 8.38 -2.93
N PRO A 326 16.46 9.24 -3.14
CA PRO A 326 16.25 10.68 -3.33
C PRO A 326 15.23 11.03 -4.41
N ASP A 327 15.19 10.26 -5.52
CA ASP A 327 14.28 10.48 -6.64
C ASP A 327 12.81 10.17 -6.33
N ASP A 328 12.53 9.44 -5.23
CA ASP A 328 11.15 9.18 -4.79
C ASP A 328 10.48 10.40 -4.16
N ARG A 329 11.24 11.47 -3.91
CA ARG A 329 10.73 12.67 -3.27
C ARG A 329 9.67 13.32 -4.17
N ILE A 330 8.47 13.51 -3.61
CA ILE A 330 7.42 14.27 -4.25
C ILE A 330 7.77 15.76 -4.20
N GLY A 331 8.00 16.34 -5.38
CA GLY A 331 8.18 17.77 -5.63
C GLY A 331 6.84 18.49 -5.58
N PRO A 332 6.28 18.99 -6.69
CA PRO A 332 4.99 19.67 -6.67
C PRO A 332 3.84 18.73 -6.24
N PHE A 333 2.79 19.27 -5.62
CA PHE A 333 1.55 18.53 -5.42
C PHE A 333 0.36 19.46 -5.51
N GLN A 334 -0.82 18.88 -5.77
CA GLN A 334 -2.10 19.59 -5.82
C GLN A 334 -3.14 18.85 -4.99
N LEU A 335 -3.97 19.61 -4.28
CA LEU A 335 -5.08 19.08 -3.50
C LEU A 335 -6.36 19.10 -4.33
N LEU A 336 -7.03 17.96 -4.39
CA LEU A 336 -8.26 17.76 -5.14
C LEU A 336 -9.46 17.80 -4.21
N SER A 337 -10.52 18.49 -4.64
CA SER A 337 -11.79 18.51 -3.93
C SER A 337 -12.68 17.31 -4.21
N GLU A 338 -12.58 16.76 -5.42
CA GLU A 338 -13.36 15.62 -5.85
C GLU A 338 -12.58 14.32 -5.61
N PRO A 339 -13.12 13.40 -4.79
CA PRO A 339 -12.48 12.10 -4.58
C PRO A 339 -12.53 11.23 -5.85
N PHE A 340 -11.56 10.33 -6.00
CA PHE A 340 -11.62 9.25 -6.97
C PHE A 340 -12.75 8.30 -6.59
N SER A 341 -13.69 8.07 -7.50
CA SER A 341 -14.83 7.19 -7.29
C SER A 341 -15.10 6.31 -8.51
N MET A 342 -15.95 5.30 -8.33
CA MET A 342 -16.46 4.52 -9.47
C MET A 342 -17.43 5.35 -10.32
N GLU A 343 -18.19 6.26 -9.69
CA GLU A 343 -19.22 7.09 -10.33
C GLU A 343 -18.61 8.09 -11.32
N ASN A 344 -17.48 8.73 -10.95
CA ASN A 344 -16.74 9.59 -11.87
C ASN A 344 -15.75 8.83 -12.75
N GLY A 345 -15.78 7.49 -12.70
CA GLY A 345 -14.98 6.61 -13.55
C GLY A 345 -13.48 6.61 -13.24
N MET A 346 -13.03 7.25 -12.16
CA MET A 346 -11.62 7.31 -11.76
C MET A 346 -11.16 6.03 -11.02
N LEU A 347 -12.09 5.25 -10.48
CA LEU A 347 -11.82 3.93 -9.91
C LEU A 347 -12.41 2.79 -10.76
N THR A 348 -11.78 1.62 -10.73
CA THR A 348 -12.36 0.36 -11.23
C THR A 348 -13.43 -0.17 -10.26
N GLN A 349 -14.16 -1.21 -10.66
CA GLN A 349 -15.08 -1.94 -9.76
C GLN A 349 -14.36 -2.58 -8.55
N THR A 350 -13.06 -2.81 -8.67
CA THR A 350 -12.19 -3.29 -7.60
C THR A 350 -11.49 -2.15 -6.84
N LEU A 351 -11.97 -0.91 -7.02
CA LEU A 351 -11.51 0.30 -6.35
C LEU A 351 -10.05 0.69 -6.65
N LYS A 352 -9.50 0.23 -7.77
CA LYS A 352 -8.16 0.65 -8.24
C LYS A 352 -8.24 1.94 -9.04
N VAL A 353 -7.27 2.83 -8.85
CA VAL A 353 -7.16 4.08 -9.62
C VAL A 353 -6.90 3.79 -11.10
N ARG A 354 -7.71 4.38 -11.98
CA ARG A 354 -7.53 4.36 -13.43
C ARG A 354 -6.63 5.53 -13.84
N ARG A 355 -5.31 5.37 -13.64
CA ARG A 355 -4.31 6.42 -13.88
C ARG A 355 -4.48 7.19 -15.20
N PRO A 356 -4.73 6.55 -16.37
CA PRO A 356 -4.90 7.29 -17.62
C PRO A 356 -6.11 8.24 -17.59
N VAL A 357 -7.20 7.84 -16.94
CA VAL A 357 -8.42 8.65 -16.83
C VAL A 357 -8.20 9.85 -15.90
N VAL A 358 -7.55 9.62 -14.76
CA VAL A 358 -7.22 10.69 -13.81
C VAL A 358 -6.23 11.68 -14.42
N THR A 359 -5.20 11.17 -15.10
CA THR A 359 -4.19 11.99 -15.79
C THR A 359 -4.83 12.86 -16.86
N GLU A 360 -5.74 12.32 -17.67
CA GLU A 360 -6.47 13.09 -18.67
C GLU A 360 -7.35 14.17 -18.03
N ARG A 361 -8.14 13.80 -17.02
CA ARG A 361 -9.07 14.72 -16.33
C ARG A 361 -8.35 15.91 -15.71
N TYR A 362 -7.19 15.68 -15.12
CA TYR A 362 -6.40 16.69 -14.41
C TYR A 362 -5.17 17.17 -15.20
N ARG A 363 -5.11 16.93 -16.52
CA ARG A 363 -3.96 17.25 -17.38
C ARG A 363 -3.48 18.69 -17.18
N GLY A 364 -4.37 19.68 -17.26
CA GLY A 364 -3.99 21.09 -17.09
C GLY A 364 -3.40 21.42 -15.71
N MET A 365 -3.85 20.73 -14.65
CA MET A 365 -3.30 20.88 -13.31
C MET A 365 -1.93 20.18 -13.20
N ILE A 366 -1.77 19.03 -13.84
CA ILE A 366 -0.49 18.31 -13.90
C ILE A 366 0.54 19.12 -14.68
N ASP A 367 0.18 19.66 -15.83
CA ASP A 367 1.07 20.48 -16.64
C ASP A 367 1.51 21.74 -15.86
N ALA A 368 0.59 22.39 -15.16
CA ALA A 368 0.89 23.55 -14.31
C ALA A 368 1.79 23.22 -13.12
N MET A 369 1.82 21.97 -12.63
CA MET A 369 2.75 21.57 -11.55
C MET A 369 4.21 21.57 -11.99
N PHE A 370 4.47 21.34 -13.29
CA PHE A 370 5.82 21.16 -13.83
C PHE A 370 6.23 22.26 -14.83
N ALA A 371 5.39 23.27 -15.02
CA ALA A 371 5.61 24.40 -15.92
C ALA A 371 6.73 25.35 -15.47
#